data_AF-A0AAV2VKA5-F1
#
_entry.id   AF-A0AAV2VKA5-F1
#
_cell.length_a   1.000
_cell.length_b   1.000
_cell.length_c   1.000
_cell.angle_alpha   90.00
_cell.angle_beta   90.00
_cell.angle_gamma   90.00
#
_symmetry.space_group_name_H-M   'P 1'
#
loop_
_entity.id
_entity.type
_entity.pdbx_description
1 polymer ?
#
loop_
_entity_poly.entity_id
_entity_poly.type
_entity_poly.pdbx_seq_one_letter_code
_entity_poly.pdbx_strand_id
1 'polypeptide(L)'
;MNQKATTNISEQLFIKETVEHAIKKQRLKPGQLLLEPPLAKIFNTDRASIKRVLELLQQQGLVVKHEGRGYLVSWPECDKINPIRIALSEDMFLRDDPVFVFNE
;
A
#
# COMPACT_ATOMS: atom_id res chain seq x y z
N MET A 1 -15.94 23.56 11.13
CA MET A 1 -16.01 22.09 10.86
C MET A 1 -14.71 21.68 10.20
N ASN A 2 -13.87 20.90 10.89
CA ASN A 2 -12.53 20.54 10.44
C ASN A 2 -12.61 19.54 9.28
N GLN A 3 -12.40 20.04 8.06
CA GLN A 3 -12.42 19.27 6.81
C GLN A 3 -11.31 18.20 6.70
N LYS A 4 -10.51 17.96 7.75
CA LYS A 4 -9.41 17.00 7.72
C LYS A 4 -9.84 15.53 7.86
N ALA A 5 -11.03 15.25 8.41
CA ALA A 5 -11.46 13.87 8.66
C ALA A 5 -12.06 13.19 7.42
N THR A 6 -12.81 13.92 6.59
CA THR A 6 -13.53 13.34 5.44
C THR A 6 -12.62 13.15 4.22
N THR A 7 -11.70 14.10 3.96
CA THR A 7 -10.74 13.99 2.85
C THR A 7 -9.74 12.83 3.03
N ASN A 8 -9.48 12.44 4.28
CA ASN A 8 -8.46 11.44 4.59
C ASN A 8 -8.92 9.99 4.35
N ILE A 9 -10.24 9.71 4.42
CA ILE A 9 -10.77 8.35 4.24
C ILE A 9 -10.75 7.94 2.77
N SER A 10 -11.21 8.80 1.86
CA SER A 10 -11.23 8.51 0.42
C SER A 10 -9.81 8.35 -0.14
N GLU A 11 -8.86 9.17 0.33
CA GLU A 11 -7.44 9.03 -0.02
C GLU A 11 -6.87 7.70 0.47
N GLN A 12 -7.05 7.36 1.75
CA GLN A 12 -6.57 6.08 2.29
C GLN A 12 -7.19 4.88 1.56
N LEU A 13 -8.46 4.97 1.20
CA LEU A 13 -9.14 3.93 0.44
C LEU A 13 -8.52 3.77 -0.94
N PHE A 14 -8.32 4.87 -1.67
CA PHE A 14 -7.66 4.87 -2.98
C PHE A 14 -6.26 4.25 -2.93
N ILE A 15 -5.44 4.65 -1.94
CA ILE A 15 -4.09 4.12 -1.76
C ILE A 15 -4.16 2.62 -1.44
N LYS A 16 -5.04 2.22 -0.51
CA LYS A 16 -5.24 0.81 -0.16
C LYS A 16 -5.60 -0.02 -1.39
N GLU A 17 -6.59 0.41 -2.16
CA GLU A 17 -7.03 -0.31 -3.36
C GLU A 17 -5.92 -0.40 -4.41
N THR A 18 -5.14 0.67 -4.57
CA THR A 18 -4.01 0.70 -5.50
C THR A 18 -2.89 -0.26 -5.09
N VAL A 19 -2.51 -0.27 -3.81
CA VAL A 19 -1.50 -1.21 -3.29
C VAL A 19 -2.02 -2.65 -3.36
N GLU A 20 -3.28 -2.89 -2.99
CA GLU A 20 -3.92 -4.20 -3.10
C GLU A 20 -3.93 -4.71 -4.55
N HIS A 21 -4.25 -3.84 -5.51
CA HIS A 21 -4.19 -4.16 -6.93
C HIS A 21 -2.76 -4.52 -7.37
N ALA A 22 -1.76 -3.72 -6.97
CA ALA A 22 -0.35 -3.98 -7.29
C ALA A 22 0.15 -5.33 -6.75
N ILE A 23 -0.27 -5.71 -5.54
CA ILE A 23 0.03 -7.03 -4.95
C ILE A 23 -0.65 -8.14 -5.78
N LYS A 24 -1.95 -8.01 -6.07
CA LYS A 24 -2.71 -9.01 -6.83
C LYS A 24 -2.21 -9.19 -8.27
N LYS A 25 -1.71 -8.11 -8.90
CA LYS A 25 -1.09 -8.13 -10.23
C LYS A 25 0.37 -8.57 -10.22
N GLN A 26 0.93 -8.94 -9.06
CA GLN A 26 2.32 -9.36 -8.91
C GLN A 26 3.35 -8.29 -9.34
N ARG A 27 2.93 -7.01 -9.36
CA ARG A 27 3.85 -5.87 -9.55
C ARG A 27 4.77 -5.67 -8.36
N LEU A 28 4.28 -6.04 -7.17
CA LEU A 28 5.06 -6.12 -5.95
C LEU A 28 5.38 -7.59 -5.66
N LYS A 29 6.65 -7.89 -5.39
CA LYS A 29 7.11 -9.26 -5.17
C LYS A 29 6.84 -9.74 -3.74
N PRO A 30 6.60 -11.04 -3.51
CA PRO A 30 6.60 -11.62 -2.16
C PRO A 30 7.86 -11.23 -1.39
N GLY A 31 7.69 -10.82 -0.14
CA GLY A 31 8.80 -10.38 0.71
C GLY A 31 9.34 -9.00 0.39
N GLN A 32 8.79 -8.29 -0.60
CA GLN A 32 9.22 -6.93 -0.89
C GLN A 32 8.88 -6.00 0.27
N LEU A 33 9.86 -5.20 0.69
CA LEU A 33 9.72 -4.29 1.81
C LEU A 33 8.96 -3.02 1.40
N LEU A 34 7.79 -2.84 1.99
CA LEU A 34 6.97 -1.63 1.92
C LEU A 34 7.30 -0.73 3.11
N LEU A 35 7.72 0.50 2.81
CA LEU A 35 8.17 1.50 3.78
C LEU A 35 7.28 2.74 3.72
N GLU A 36 6.96 3.31 4.89
CA GLU A 36 6.10 4.50 4.96
C GLU A 36 6.69 5.71 4.21
N PRO A 37 7.98 6.09 4.36
CA PRO A 37 8.52 7.29 3.70
C PRO A 37 8.45 7.28 2.16
N PRO A 38 8.90 6.22 1.44
CA PRO A 38 8.80 6.21 -0.02
C PRO A 38 7.35 6.10 -0.51
N LEU A 39 6.48 5.35 0.17
CA LEU A 39 5.06 5.30 -0.19
C LEU A 39 4.38 6.67 -0.01
N ALA A 40 4.67 7.37 1.08
CA ALA A 40 4.15 8.72 1.33
C ALA A 40 4.56 9.69 0.22
N LYS A 41 5.80 9.56 -0.28
CA LYS A 41 6.29 10.35 -1.41
C LYS A 41 5.57 9.99 -2.72
N ILE A 42 5.42 8.70 -3.01
CA ILE A 42 4.78 8.19 -4.24
C ILE A 42 3.31 8.62 -4.31
N PHE A 43 2.58 8.50 -3.21
CA PHE A 43 1.16 8.84 -3.14
C PHE A 43 0.90 10.30 -2.76
N ASN A 44 1.95 11.12 -2.62
CA ASN A 44 1.89 12.53 -2.20
C ASN A 44 1.00 12.75 -0.95
N THR A 45 1.17 11.90 0.06
CA THR A 45 0.39 11.92 1.31
C THR A 45 1.34 11.93 2.51
N ASP A 46 0.80 12.03 3.72
CA ASP A 46 1.55 11.96 4.96
C ASP A 46 1.82 10.51 5.43
N ARG A 47 2.81 10.36 6.32
CA ARG A 47 3.22 9.04 6.83
C ARG A 47 2.15 8.37 7.69
N ALA A 48 1.31 9.13 8.39
CA ALA A 48 0.26 8.56 9.24
C ALA A 48 -0.84 7.92 8.40
N SER A 49 -1.19 8.53 7.27
CA SER A 49 -2.11 7.97 6.27
C SER A 49 -1.58 6.67 5.68
N ILE A 50 -0.31 6.64 5.24
CA ILE A 50 0.32 5.39 4.76
C ILE A 50 0.37 4.32 5.83
N LYS A 51 0.73 4.69 7.07
CA LYS A 51 0.74 3.75 8.18
C LYS A 51 -0.62 3.09 8.36
N ARG A 52 -1.69 3.89 8.35
CA ARG A 52 -3.06 3.39 8.49
C ARG A 52 -3.42 2.44 7.35
N VAL A 53 -3.05 2.77 6.12
CA VAL A 53 -3.26 1.90 4.95
C VAL A 53 -2.52 0.56 5.11
N LEU A 54 -1.25 0.58 5.53
CA LEU A 54 -0.47 -0.64 5.73
C LEU A 54 -1.03 -1.51 6.87
N GLU A 55 -1.58 -0.91 7.93
CA GLU A 55 -2.31 -1.64 8.97
C GLU A 55 -3.58 -2.31 8.42
N LEU A 56 -4.35 -1.62 7.56
CA LEU A 56 -5.53 -2.21 6.92
C LEU A 56 -5.17 -3.38 6.00
N LEU A 57 -4.11 -3.23 5.20
CA LEU A 57 -3.60 -4.31 4.34
C LEU A 57 -3.07 -5.49 5.16
N GLN A 58 -2.47 -5.23 6.33
CA GLN A 58 -2.02 -6.28 7.25
C GLN A 58 -3.20 -7.07 7.81
N GLN A 59 -4.28 -6.39 8.20
CA GLN A 59 -5.51 -7.04 8.67
C GLN A 59 -6.13 -7.95 7.59
N GLN A 60 -5.94 -7.62 6.31
CA GLN A 60 -6.35 -8.45 5.17
C GLN A 60 -5.35 -9.57 4.82
N GLY A 61 -4.20 -9.67 5.51
CA GLY A 61 -3.17 -10.68 5.23
C GLY A 61 -2.35 -10.43 3.96
N LEU A 62 -2.50 -9.26 3.32
CA LEU A 62 -1.77 -8.88 2.11
C LEU A 62 -0.33 -8.44 2.41
N VAL A 63 -0.08 -8.01 3.64
CA VAL A 63 1.25 -7.68 4.13
C VAL A 63 1.45 -8.20 5.55
N VAL A 64 2.70 -8.41 5.94
CA VAL A 64 3.07 -8.78 7.32
C VAL A 64 4.06 -7.77 7.88
N LYS A 65 3.93 -7.43 9.15
CA LYS A 65 4.87 -6.51 9.82
C LYS A 65 6.23 -7.19 9.99
N HIS A 66 7.31 -6.49 9.68
CA HIS A 66 8.68 -7.00 9.79
C HIS A 66 9.47 -6.15 10.78
N GLU A 67 9.54 -6.60 12.04
CA GLU A 67 10.40 -6.12 13.14
C GLU A 67 10.79 -4.62 13.11
N GLY A 68 9.83 -3.73 12.88
CA GLY A 68 10.07 -2.27 12.85
C GLY A 68 10.76 -1.73 11.60
N ARG A 69 10.99 -2.55 10.57
CA ARG A 69 11.57 -2.18 9.28
C ARG A 69 10.52 -1.93 8.19
N GLY A 70 9.23 -1.92 8.54
CA GLY A 70 8.13 -1.75 7.60
C GLY A 70 7.29 -3.03 7.47
N TYR A 71 6.73 -3.23 6.29
CA TYR A 71 5.81 -4.32 5.98
C TYR A 71 6.35 -5.14 4.81
N LEU A 72 6.18 -6.45 4.84
CA LEU A 72 6.55 -7.34 3.74
C LEU A 72 5.29 -7.72 2.98
N VAL A 73 5.35 -7.69 1.66
CA VAL A 73 4.28 -8.24 0.82
C VAL A 73 4.13 -9.72 1.11
N SER A 74 2.91 -10.12 1.45
CA SER A 74 2.52 -11.49 1.73
C SER A 74 1.72 -12.02 0.56
N TRP A 75 1.89 -13.31 0.28
CA TRP A 75 1.09 -14.03 -0.70
C TRP A 75 0.63 -15.32 -0.02
N PRO A 76 -0.67 -15.69 -0.12
CA PRO A 76 -1.18 -16.93 0.49
C PRO A 76 -0.42 -18.21 0.12
N GLU A 77 0.31 -18.23 -0.99
CA GLU A 77 1.06 -19.40 -1.47
C GLU A 77 2.50 -19.45 -0.93
N CYS A 78 2.94 -18.47 -0.13
CA CYS A 78 4.31 -18.37 0.36
C CYS A 78 4.42 -18.69 1.86
N ASP A 79 4.92 -19.89 2.18
CA ASP A 79 5.15 -20.36 3.56
C ASP A 79 6.29 -19.58 4.26
N LYS A 80 7.29 -19.14 3.51
CA LYS A 80 8.46 -18.40 4.02
C LYS A 80 8.68 -17.10 3.26
N ILE A 81 8.36 -15.99 3.91
CA ILE A 81 8.54 -14.65 3.36
C ILE A 81 9.93 -14.12 3.78
N ASN A 82 10.89 -14.21 2.86
CA ASN A 82 12.22 -13.60 3.06
C ASN A 82 12.20 -12.14 2.61
N PRO A 83 12.74 -11.19 3.42
CA PRO A 83 12.73 -9.79 3.08
C PRO A 83 13.63 -9.51 1.87
N ILE A 84 13.06 -8.95 0.81
CA ILE A 84 13.78 -8.45 -0.35
C ILE A 84 13.65 -6.93 -0.42
N ARG A 85 14.77 -6.28 -0.76
CA ARG A 85 14.83 -4.83 -0.92
C ARG A 85 14.80 -4.49 -2.39
N ILE A 86 13.62 -4.10 -2.85
CA ILE A 86 13.41 -3.56 -4.19
C ILE A 86 12.91 -2.13 -3.99
N ALA A 87 13.54 -1.18 -4.69
CA ALA A 87 13.13 0.22 -4.63
C ALA A 87 11.68 0.35 -5.11
N LEU A 88 10.86 1.11 -4.39
CA LEU A 88 9.49 1.40 -4.80
C LEU A 88 9.53 2.49 -5.88
N SER A 89 8.69 2.32 -6.91
CA SER A 89 8.55 3.27 -8.01
C SER A 89 7.07 3.46 -8.33
N GLU A 90 6.68 4.66 -8.79
CA GLU A 90 5.29 4.99 -9.14
C GLU A 90 4.68 4.01 -10.13
N ASP A 91 5.46 3.53 -11.11
CA ASP A 91 5.03 2.55 -12.12
C ASP A 91 4.43 1.27 -11.51
N MET A 92 4.95 0.83 -10.35
CA MET A 92 4.44 -0.35 -9.64
C MET A 92 2.99 -0.19 -9.16
N PHE A 93 2.51 1.05 -9.07
CA PHE A 93 1.20 1.43 -8.55
C PHE A 93 0.28 1.99 -9.64
N LEU A 94 0.71 2.04 -10.90
CA LEU A 94 -0.17 2.41 -11.99
C LEU A 94 -1.28 1.37 -12.14
N ARG A 95 -2.52 1.83 -12.28
CA ARG A 95 -3.68 0.98 -12.54
C ARG A 95 -3.92 0.92 -14.05
N ASP A 96 -4.06 -0.29 -14.59
CA ASP A 96 -4.43 -0.49 -16.00
C ASP A 96 -5.95 -0.38 -16.20
N ASP A 97 -6.73 -0.49 -15.12
CA ASP A 97 -8.16 -0.29 -15.14
C ASP A 97 -8.53 1.19 -14.98
N PRO A 98 -9.56 1.67 -15.71
CA PRO A 98 -10.05 3.03 -15.52
C PRO A 98 -10.53 3.19 -14.08
N VAL A 99 -9.86 4.06 -13.33
CA VAL A 99 -10.34 4.50 -12.04
C VAL A 99 -11.59 5.33 -12.29
N PHE A 100 -12.76 4.74 -12.04
CA PHE A 100 -14.01 5.50 -12.01
C PHE A 100 -13.94 6.44 -10.80
N VAL A 101 -13.40 7.64 -11.04
CA VAL A 101 -13.56 8.75 -10.11
C VAL A 101 -15.04 9.10 -10.14
N PHE A 102 -15.74 8.81 -9.05
CA PHE A 102 -17.11 9.27 -8.88
C PHE A 102 -17.06 10.80 -8.79
N ASN A 103 -17.37 11.44 -9.92
CA ASN A 103 -17.54 12.87 -9.98
C ASN A 103 -18.89 13.16 -9.32
N GLU A 104 -18.86 13.81 -8.16
CA GLU A 104 -20.05 14.39 -7.53
C GLU A 104 -20.47 15.66 -8.29
#